data_AF-A0A2V3WAK6-F1
#
_entry.id   AF-A0A2V3WAK6-F1
#
_cell.length_a   1.000
_cell.length_b   1.000
_cell.length_c   1.000
_cell.angle_alpha   90.00
_cell.angle_beta   90.00
_cell.angle_gamma   90.00
#
_symmetry.space_group_name_H-M   'P 1'
#
loop_
_entity.id
_entity.type
_entity.pdbx_description
1 polymer ?
#
loop_
_entity_poly.entity_id
_entity_poly.type
_entity_poly.pdbx_seq_one_letter_code
_entity_poly.pdbx_strand_id
1 'polypeptide(L)'
;MEWKNIYRGMLMGASDVIPGVSGGTIALVLGIYDQLILSVNGLFTKEWRRHLGFLVPLGIGVVAAILLLAQAIEWLFEHQPGPTQFAFLGLIIGVLPYLFNKAEAKVTFKTYHYILLVIGVLLAASLGFLNGDERFIIAEITPAIYGYLMLSGFIASTAMILPGISGSLVLIIIGAYGTIINAVNEMKLDILIVVAIGIAFGIITMSKVIKFFLTHYTYATYAVVIGLVIGSIYVIYPGLPIDLTGWLLSGLTFLLGLAVAYMLGQMEFKETITTDTSSIK
;
A
#
# COMPACT_ATOMS: atom_id res chain seq x y z
N MET A 1 24.05 0.92 -2.27
CA MET A 1 22.88 0.23 -1.67
C MET A 1 22.30 1.16 -0.62
N GLU A 2 21.02 1.46 -0.71
CA GLU A 2 20.32 2.37 0.21
C GLU A 2 19.72 1.58 1.37
N TRP A 3 20.56 1.07 2.28
CA TRP A 3 20.13 0.21 3.40
C TRP A 3 19.10 0.87 4.33
N LYS A 4 19.01 2.20 4.33
CA LYS A 4 17.94 2.95 5.00
C LYS A 4 16.54 2.51 4.53
N ASN A 5 16.37 1.96 3.33
CA ASN A 5 15.06 1.53 2.86
C ASN A 5 14.56 0.22 3.48
N ILE A 6 15.36 -0.48 4.30
CA ILE A 6 14.88 -1.66 5.04
C ILE A 6 13.70 -1.30 5.95
N TYR A 7 13.79 -0.23 6.76
CA TYR A 7 12.68 0.13 7.66
C TYR A 7 11.43 0.56 6.88
N ARG A 8 11.62 1.24 5.74
CA ARG A 8 10.52 1.63 4.85
C ARG A 8 9.82 0.39 4.28
N GLY A 9 10.61 -0.60 3.86
CA GLY A 9 10.11 -1.90 3.43
C GLY A 9 9.39 -2.65 4.54
N MET A 10 9.91 -2.61 5.77
CA MET A 10 9.24 -3.24 6.92
C MET A 10 7.87 -2.63 7.19
N LEU A 11 7.76 -1.29 7.16
CA LEU A 11 6.49 -0.60 7.35
C LEU A 11 5.48 -0.92 6.23
N MET A 12 5.95 -0.98 4.97
CA MET A 12 5.11 -1.40 3.85
C MET A 12 4.63 -2.85 4.01
N GLY A 13 5.54 -3.79 4.27
CA GLY A 13 5.21 -5.21 4.43
C GLY A 13 4.28 -5.47 5.61
N ALA A 14 4.50 -4.81 6.74
CA ALA A 14 3.62 -4.89 7.91
C ALA A 14 2.19 -4.43 7.58
N SER A 15 2.04 -3.42 6.71
CA SER A 15 0.74 -2.91 6.31
C SER A 15 0.00 -3.82 5.32
N ASP A 16 0.72 -4.53 4.43
CA ASP A 16 0.11 -5.40 3.42
C ASP A 16 -0.46 -6.70 4.00
N VAL A 17 -0.01 -7.10 5.19
CA VAL A 17 -0.60 -8.24 5.92
C VAL A 17 -2.05 -7.94 6.33
N ILE A 18 -2.36 -6.68 6.62
CA ILE A 18 -3.66 -6.26 7.13
C ILE A 18 -4.61 -5.95 5.96
N PRO A 19 -5.79 -6.58 5.91
CA PRO A 19 -6.84 -6.20 4.96
C PRO A 19 -7.26 -4.74 5.10
N GLY A 20 -7.31 -4.03 3.99
CA GLY A 20 -7.77 -2.63 3.93
C GLY A 20 -6.66 -1.59 4.08
N VAL A 21 -5.48 -1.96 4.58
CA VAL A 21 -4.28 -1.11 4.52
C VAL A 21 -3.43 -1.54 3.32
N SER A 22 -2.90 -0.58 2.55
CA SER A 22 -2.10 -0.84 1.34
C SER A 22 -0.66 -0.37 1.52
N GLY A 23 0.30 -1.22 1.17
CA GLY A 23 1.72 -0.87 1.12
C GLY A 23 2.01 0.30 0.18
N GLY A 24 1.21 0.47 -0.89
CA GLY A 24 1.26 1.66 -1.75
C GLY A 24 0.89 2.96 -1.02
N THR A 25 -0.08 2.91 -0.11
CA THR A 25 -0.42 4.05 0.76
C THR A 25 0.71 4.33 1.74
N ILE A 26 1.31 3.31 2.35
CA ILE A 26 2.47 3.48 3.23
C ILE A 26 3.68 4.01 2.46
N ALA A 27 3.89 3.61 1.22
CA ALA A 27 4.91 4.16 0.35
C ALA A 27 4.68 5.66 0.06
N LEU A 28 3.42 6.12 -0.04
CA LEU A 28 3.11 7.55 -0.11
C LEU A 28 3.38 8.27 1.21
N VAL A 29 3.02 7.67 2.35
CA VAL A 29 3.29 8.24 3.70
C VAL A 29 4.79 8.38 3.94
N LEU A 30 5.57 7.40 3.51
CA LEU A 30 7.03 7.41 3.56
C LEU A 30 7.66 8.20 2.41
N GLY A 31 6.84 8.66 1.46
CA GLY A 31 7.25 9.48 0.34
C GLY A 31 7.95 8.77 -0.83
N ILE A 32 8.40 7.54 -0.60
CA ILE A 32 9.15 6.73 -1.57
C ILE A 32 8.34 6.19 -2.75
N TYR A 33 7.06 6.55 -2.87
CA TYR A 33 6.17 6.03 -3.90
C TYR A 33 6.70 6.25 -5.32
N ASP A 34 7.09 7.47 -5.68
CA ASP A 34 7.58 7.74 -7.04
C ASP A 34 8.89 7.01 -7.30
N GLN A 35 9.78 6.96 -6.31
CA GLN A 35 11.04 6.22 -6.40
C GLN A 35 10.80 4.72 -6.57
N LEU A 36 9.77 4.15 -5.93
CA LEU A 36 9.34 2.77 -6.11
C LEU A 36 8.89 2.52 -7.56
N ILE A 37 7.96 3.33 -8.07
CA ILE A 37 7.47 3.21 -9.46
C ILE A 37 8.64 3.33 -10.44
N LEU A 38 9.50 4.33 -10.27
CA LEU A 38 10.67 4.54 -11.12
C LEU A 38 11.64 3.36 -11.06
N SER A 39 11.89 2.81 -9.88
CA SER A 39 12.84 1.72 -9.69
C SER A 39 12.34 0.40 -10.28
N VAL A 40 11.06 0.07 -10.10
CA VAL A 40 10.45 -1.12 -10.72
C VAL A 40 10.51 -1.02 -12.24
N ASN A 41 10.15 0.13 -12.80
CA ASN A 41 10.26 0.36 -14.25
C ASN A 41 11.71 0.30 -14.74
N GLY A 42 12.65 0.74 -13.91
CA GLY A 42 14.08 0.77 -14.18
C GLY A 42 14.75 -0.60 -14.28
N LEU A 43 14.12 -1.66 -13.76
CA LEU A 43 14.64 -3.04 -13.83
C LEU A 43 14.85 -3.56 -15.26
N PHE A 44 14.15 -3.00 -16.24
CA PHE A 44 14.26 -3.39 -17.66
C PHE A 44 15.16 -2.46 -18.48
N THR A 45 15.90 -1.58 -17.82
CA THR A 45 16.81 -0.64 -18.48
C THR A 45 18.26 -1.08 -18.34
N LYS A 46 19.18 -0.44 -19.07
CA LYS A 46 20.62 -0.67 -18.92
C LYS A 46 21.13 -0.36 -17.50
N GLU A 47 20.43 0.49 -16.76
CA GLU A 47 20.78 0.89 -15.40
C GLU A 47 20.09 0.06 -14.30
N TRP A 48 19.52 -1.11 -14.61
CA TRP A 48 18.79 -1.95 -13.63
C TRP A 48 19.52 -2.17 -12.29
N ARG A 49 20.85 -2.29 -12.32
CA ARG A 49 21.69 -2.44 -11.12
C ARG A 49 21.58 -1.25 -10.15
N ARG A 50 21.39 -0.05 -10.68
CA ARG A 50 21.19 1.17 -9.86
C ARG A 50 19.87 1.08 -9.10
N HIS A 51 18.82 0.64 -9.77
CA HIS A 51 17.48 0.49 -9.19
C HIS A 51 17.41 -0.63 -8.14
N LEU A 52 18.22 -1.69 -8.28
CA LEU A 52 18.40 -2.68 -7.22
C LEU A 52 18.96 -2.09 -5.92
N GLY A 53 19.70 -0.97 -6.00
CA GLY A 53 20.18 -0.24 -4.84
C GLY A 53 19.08 0.21 -3.90
N PHE A 54 17.88 0.48 -4.44
CA PHE A 54 16.67 0.83 -3.70
C PHE A 54 15.78 -0.40 -3.45
N LEU A 55 15.53 -1.21 -4.49
CA LEU A 55 14.55 -2.30 -4.43
C LEU A 55 14.98 -3.46 -3.53
N VAL A 56 16.27 -3.82 -3.51
CA VAL A 56 16.73 -4.96 -2.70
C VAL A 56 16.60 -4.66 -1.21
N PRO A 57 17.10 -3.53 -0.66
CA PRO A 57 16.87 -3.20 0.75
C PRO A 57 15.38 -3.08 1.10
N LEU A 58 14.56 -2.48 0.21
CA LEU A 58 13.12 -2.38 0.42
C LEU A 58 12.45 -3.76 0.48
N GLY A 59 12.76 -4.64 -0.47
CA GLY A 59 12.23 -6.00 -0.53
C GLY A 59 12.66 -6.86 0.65
N ILE A 60 13.92 -6.73 1.11
CA ILE A 60 14.40 -7.36 2.35
C ILE A 60 13.54 -6.89 3.54
N GLY A 61 13.24 -5.60 3.62
CA GLY A 61 12.35 -5.05 4.65
C GLY A 61 10.95 -5.65 4.59
N VAL A 62 10.33 -5.72 3.40
CA VAL A 62 8.99 -6.29 3.22
C VAL A 62 8.96 -7.76 3.66
N VAL A 63 9.91 -8.57 3.21
CA VAL A 63 10.01 -9.99 3.58
C VAL A 63 10.27 -10.14 5.09
N ALA A 64 11.18 -9.34 5.65
CA ALA A 64 11.45 -9.36 7.09
C ALA A 64 10.21 -8.99 7.91
N ALA A 65 9.40 -8.02 7.46
CA ALA A 65 8.16 -7.68 8.14
C ALA A 65 7.11 -8.78 8.06
N ILE A 66 6.94 -9.42 6.90
CA ILE A 66 6.03 -10.57 6.75
C ILE A 66 6.45 -11.71 7.69
N LEU A 67 7.75 -11.93 7.90
CA LEU A 67 8.24 -13.02 8.77
C LEU A 67 8.26 -12.66 10.27
N LEU A 68 8.61 -11.42 10.62
CA LEU A 68 8.90 -11.02 12.01
C LEU A 68 7.83 -10.10 12.61
N LEU A 69 7.26 -9.18 11.83
CA LEU A 69 6.31 -8.18 12.31
C LEU A 69 4.85 -8.59 12.09
N ALA A 70 4.57 -9.51 11.16
CA ALA A 70 3.21 -9.95 10.85
C ALA A 70 2.48 -10.42 12.11
N GLN A 71 3.13 -11.26 12.93
CA GLN A 71 2.56 -11.77 14.19
C GLN A 71 2.25 -10.67 15.20
N ALA A 72 3.12 -9.65 15.32
CA ALA A 72 2.91 -8.55 16.26
C ALA A 72 1.74 -7.65 15.84
N ILE A 73 1.63 -7.38 14.55
CA ILE A 73 0.55 -6.60 13.96
C ILE A 73 -0.77 -7.37 14.02
N GLU A 74 -0.76 -8.66 13.70
CA GLU A 74 -1.91 -9.56 13.83
C GLU A 74 -2.41 -9.59 15.28
N TRP A 75 -1.50 -9.77 16.25
CA TRP A 75 -1.84 -9.71 17.68
C TRP A 75 -2.49 -8.38 18.06
N LEU A 76 -1.98 -7.25 17.56
CA LEU A 76 -2.57 -5.92 17.79
C LEU A 76 -3.97 -5.78 17.17
N PHE A 77 -4.20 -6.33 15.98
CA PHE A 77 -5.52 -6.32 15.35
C PHE A 77 -6.52 -7.24 16.07
N GLU A 78 -6.08 -8.37 16.60
CA GLU A 78 -6.94 -9.29 17.36
C GLU A 78 -7.29 -8.74 18.74
N HIS A 79 -6.33 -8.14 19.45
CA HIS A 79 -6.49 -7.74 20.85
C HIS A 79 -6.85 -6.25 21.02
N GLN A 80 -6.44 -5.40 20.08
CA GLN A 80 -6.65 -3.94 20.10
C GLN A 80 -7.04 -3.40 18.70
N PRO A 81 -8.10 -3.92 18.06
CA PRO A 81 -8.47 -3.54 16.69
C PRO A 81 -8.70 -2.04 16.54
N GLY A 82 -9.53 -1.46 17.43
CA GLY A 82 -9.86 -0.04 17.42
C GLY A 82 -8.62 0.86 17.43
N PRO A 83 -7.79 0.83 18.50
CA PRO A 83 -6.59 1.66 18.56
C PRO A 83 -5.64 1.46 17.38
N THR A 84 -5.49 0.22 16.89
CA THR A 84 -4.62 -0.07 15.74
C THR A 84 -5.15 0.54 14.46
N GLN A 85 -6.45 0.38 14.17
CA GLN A 85 -7.10 0.99 13.00
C GLN A 85 -7.07 2.52 13.07
N PHE A 86 -7.29 3.11 14.25
CA PHE A 86 -7.16 4.55 14.45
C PHE A 86 -5.72 5.07 14.23
N ALA A 87 -4.69 4.27 14.55
CA ALA A 87 -3.31 4.61 14.19
C ALA A 87 -3.12 4.75 12.67
N PHE A 88 -3.65 3.79 11.90
CA PHE A 88 -3.61 3.83 10.44
C PHE A 88 -4.45 4.96 9.85
N LEU A 89 -5.64 5.24 10.41
CA LEU A 89 -6.44 6.40 10.02
C LEU A 89 -5.65 7.70 10.20
N GLY A 90 -4.93 7.83 11.32
CA GLY A 90 -4.06 8.98 11.57
C GLY A 90 -2.95 9.12 10.52
N LEU A 91 -2.29 8.01 10.16
CA LEU A 91 -1.27 7.99 9.11
C LEU A 91 -1.83 8.41 7.74
N ILE A 92 -2.98 7.84 7.36
CA ILE A 92 -3.64 8.08 6.06
C ILE A 92 -4.13 9.52 5.96
N ILE A 93 -4.82 10.02 6.99
CA ILE A 93 -5.30 11.41 7.00
C ILE A 93 -4.10 12.37 7.02
N GLY A 94 -3.03 12.02 7.75
CA GLY A 94 -1.83 12.85 7.84
C GLY A 94 -1.09 13.05 6.52
N VAL A 95 -1.17 12.09 5.57
CA VAL A 95 -0.54 12.23 4.25
C VAL A 95 -1.39 13.01 3.24
N LEU A 96 -2.70 13.14 3.44
CA LEU A 96 -3.58 13.84 2.49
C LEU A 96 -3.13 15.27 2.17
N PRO A 97 -2.76 16.14 3.14
CA PRO A 97 -2.26 17.48 2.85
C PRO A 97 -1.03 17.48 1.94
N TYR A 98 -0.10 16.54 2.16
CA TYR A 98 1.07 16.38 1.30
C TYR A 98 0.66 16.00 -0.13
N LEU A 99 -0.29 15.08 -0.32
CA LEU A 99 -0.76 14.69 -1.66
C LEU A 99 -1.44 15.85 -2.39
N PHE A 100 -2.31 16.60 -1.71
CA PHE A 100 -2.95 17.78 -2.30
C PHE A 100 -1.94 18.87 -2.67
N ASN A 101 -0.89 19.06 -1.85
CA ASN A 101 0.19 20.00 -2.15
C ASN A 101 1.07 19.53 -3.31
N LYS A 102 1.45 18.25 -3.34
CA LYS A 102 2.26 17.63 -4.40
C LYS A 102 1.55 17.64 -5.76
N ALA A 103 0.22 17.51 -5.75
CA ALA A 103 -0.61 17.65 -6.93
C ALA A 103 -0.81 19.11 -7.36
N GLU A 104 -0.34 20.08 -6.56
CA GLU A 104 -0.64 21.52 -6.69
C GLU A 104 -2.13 21.80 -6.85
N ALA A 105 -2.96 21.02 -6.16
CA ALA A 105 -4.39 20.90 -6.45
C ALA A 105 -5.14 22.23 -6.43
N LYS A 106 -4.71 23.19 -5.59
CA LYS A 106 -5.31 24.53 -5.52
C LYS A 106 -5.24 25.30 -6.84
N VAL A 107 -4.21 25.06 -7.64
CA VAL A 107 -3.94 25.79 -8.89
C VAL A 107 -4.25 24.93 -10.11
N THR A 108 -4.02 23.62 -10.02
CA THR A 108 -4.07 22.71 -11.17
C THR A 108 -5.41 21.97 -11.30
N PHE A 109 -6.17 21.81 -10.21
CA PHE A 109 -7.42 21.05 -10.26
C PHE A 109 -8.53 21.84 -10.97
N LYS A 110 -9.19 21.16 -11.90
CA LYS A 110 -10.36 21.62 -12.64
C LYS A 110 -11.55 20.79 -12.17
N THR A 111 -12.77 21.18 -12.55
CA THR A 111 -14.00 20.46 -12.14
C THR A 111 -13.92 18.95 -12.40
N TYR A 112 -13.39 18.52 -13.55
CA TYR A 112 -13.27 17.10 -13.84
C TYR A 112 -12.27 16.35 -12.94
N HIS A 113 -11.26 17.03 -12.39
CA HIS A 113 -10.33 16.41 -11.42
C HIS A 113 -11.06 16.07 -10.12
N TYR A 114 -11.97 16.93 -9.65
CA TYR A 114 -12.81 16.62 -8.49
C TYR A 114 -13.79 15.47 -8.77
N ILE A 115 -14.31 15.35 -9.99
CA ILE A 115 -15.12 14.18 -10.41
C ILE A 115 -14.29 12.90 -10.33
N LEU A 116 -13.06 12.90 -10.86
CA LEU A 116 -12.15 11.76 -10.79
C LEU A 116 -11.78 11.40 -9.34
N LEU A 117 -11.60 12.39 -8.48
CA LEU A 117 -11.38 12.17 -7.04
C LEU A 117 -12.57 11.46 -6.41
N VAL A 118 -13.81 11.93 -6.67
CA VAL A 118 -15.02 11.29 -6.15
C VAL A 118 -15.14 9.85 -6.68
N ILE A 119 -14.82 9.61 -7.96
CA ILE A 119 -14.78 8.25 -8.52
C ILE A 119 -13.76 7.39 -7.76
N GLY A 120 -12.58 7.92 -7.45
CA GLY A 120 -11.58 7.23 -6.62
C GLY A 120 -12.11 6.90 -5.23
N VAL A 121 -12.78 7.85 -4.57
CA VAL A 121 -13.39 7.63 -3.25
C VAL A 121 -14.39 6.49 -3.31
N LEU A 122 -15.33 6.55 -4.25
CA LEU A 122 -16.37 5.55 -4.42
C LEU A 122 -15.77 4.18 -4.76
N LEU A 123 -14.77 4.13 -5.63
CA LEU A 123 -14.09 2.89 -6.00
C LEU A 123 -13.44 2.23 -4.78
N ALA A 124 -12.60 2.94 -4.04
CA ALA A 124 -11.94 2.38 -2.86
C ALA A 124 -12.94 2.03 -1.73
N ALA A 125 -13.90 2.91 -1.45
CA ALA A 125 -14.91 2.66 -0.43
C ALA A 125 -15.83 1.48 -0.80
N SER A 126 -16.12 1.28 -2.10
CA SER A 126 -16.96 0.16 -2.56
C SER A 126 -16.38 -1.20 -2.20
N LEU A 127 -15.05 -1.33 -2.13
CA LEU A 127 -14.37 -2.57 -1.76
C LEU A 127 -14.64 -2.97 -0.31
N GLY A 128 -14.89 -2.01 0.58
CA GLY A 128 -15.26 -2.29 1.97
C GLY A 128 -16.65 -2.91 2.13
N PHE A 129 -17.53 -2.82 1.11
CA PHE A 129 -18.83 -3.47 1.11
C PHE A 129 -18.80 -4.88 0.51
N LEU A 130 -17.69 -5.26 -0.14
CA LEU A 130 -17.53 -6.58 -0.72
C LEU A 130 -17.10 -7.54 0.38
N ASN A 131 -18.07 -8.30 0.90
CA ASN A 131 -17.80 -9.36 1.88
C ASN A 131 -17.13 -10.54 1.16
N GLY A 132 -15.88 -10.82 1.49
CA GLY A 132 -15.19 -12.07 1.15
C GLY A 132 -14.90 -12.87 2.41
N ASP A 133 -14.88 -14.20 2.31
CA ASP A 133 -14.52 -15.07 3.43
C ASP A 133 -13.01 -15.24 3.48
N GLU A 134 -12.37 -14.57 4.45
CA GLU A 134 -10.93 -14.64 4.70
C GLU A 134 -10.45 -16.06 5.06
N ARG A 135 -11.35 -16.95 5.51
CA ARG A 135 -11.03 -18.31 5.95
C ARG A 135 -11.27 -19.36 4.87
N PHE A 136 -11.76 -18.96 3.70
CA PHE A 136 -11.97 -19.90 2.60
C PHE A 136 -10.63 -20.45 2.09
N ILE A 137 -10.48 -21.78 2.17
CA ILE A 137 -9.29 -22.50 1.71
C ILE A 137 -9.72 -23.52 0.65
N ILE A 138 -9.07 -23.47 -0.51
CA ILE A 138 -9.26 -24.43 -1.60
C ILE A 138 -8.51 -25.71 -1.22
N ALA A 139 -9.26 -26.76 -0.89
CA ALA A 139 -8.69 -28.02 -0.39
C ALA A 139 -7.99 -28.84 -1.48
N GLU A 140 -8.52 -28.83 -2.71
CA GLU A 140 -7.98 -29.61 -3.83
C GLU A 140 -7.17 -28.73 -4.78
N ILE A 141 -5.86 -28.94 -4.80
CA ILE A 141 -4.94 -28.16 -5.64
C ILE A 141 -4.76 -28.87 -6.99
N THR A 142 -5.50 -28.40 -7.99
CA THR A 142 -5.38 -28.86 -9.39
C THR A 142 -4.53 -27.88 -10.22
N PRO A 143 -4.04 -28.25 -11.43
CA PRO A 143 -3.36 -27.31 -12.32
C PRO A 143 -4.16 -26.03 -12.61
N ALA A 144 -5.49 -26.13 -12.65
CA ALA A 144 -6.36 -24.96 -12.80
C ALA A 144 -6.30 -24.02 -11.59
N ILE A 145 -6.20 -24.58 -10.37
CA ILE A 145 -6.05 -23.80 -9.15
C ILE A 145 -4.69 -23.08 -9.10
N TYR A 146 -3.61 -23.69 -9.57
CA TYR A 146 -2.33 -22.97 -9.72
C TYR A 146 -2.46 -21.76 -10.65
N GLY A 147 -3.12 -21.93 -11.81
CA GLY A 147 -3.38 -20.81 -12.73
C GLY A 147 -4.23 -19.72 -12.09
N TYR A 148 -5.26 -20.10 -11.33
CA TYR A 148 -6.10 -19.19 -10.57
C TYR A 148 -5.34 -18.42 -9.48
N LEU A 149 -4.48 -19.09 -8.70
CA LEU A 149 -3.67 -18.46 -7.66
C LEU A 149 -2.62 -17.51 -8.24
N MET A 150 -2.02 -17.88 -9.38
CA MET A 150 -1.13 -16.99 -10.13
C MET A 150 -1.86 -15.72 -10.59
N LEU A 151 -3.05 -15.87 -11.19
CA LEU A 151 -3.86 -14.73 -11.63
C LEU A 151 -4.33 -13.87 -10.46
N SER A 152 -4.68 -14.51 -9.34
CA SER A 152 -5.05 -13.81 -8.10
C SER A 152 -3.89 -12.96 -7.58
N GLY A 153 -2.67 -13.52 -7.53
CA GLY A 153 -1.46 -12.78 -7.17
C GLY A 153 -1.16 -11.63 -8.14
N PHE A 154 -1.37 -11.84 -9.45
CA PHE A 154 -1.27 -10.80 -10.45
C PHE A 154 -2.25 -9.64 -10.17
N ILE A 155 -3.54 -9.93 -10.03
CA ILE A 155 -4.58 -8.91 -9.79
C ILE A 155 -4.33 -8.19 -8.45
N ALA A 156 -4.07 -8.93 -7.38
CA ALA A 156 -3.82 -8.37 -6.05
C ALA A 156 -2.60 -7.44 -6.01
N SER A 157 -1.53 -7.81 -6.73
CA SER A 157 -0.34 -6.95 -6.80
C SER A 157 -0.54 -5.68 -7.63
N THR A 158 -1.48 -5.67 -8.58
CA THR A 158 -1.89 -4.42 -9.24
C THR A 158 -2.53 -3.45 -8.25
N ALA A 159 -3.33 -3.97 -7.32
CA ALA A 159 -3.89 -3.19 -6.23
C ALA A 159 -2.81 -2.72 -5.23
N MET A 160 -1.83 -3.56 -4.91
CA MET A 160 -0.74 -3.22 -3.97
C MET A 160 0.11 -2.01 -4.41
N ILE A 161 0.28 -1.80 -5.72
CA ILE A 161 0.95 -0.60 -6.26
C ILE A 161 0.04 0.64 -6.23
N LEU A 162 -1.27 0.47 -6.35
CA LEU A 162 -2.21 1.56 -6.42
C LEU A 162 -2.60 2.01 -5.00
N PRO A 163 -2.22 3.23 -4.57
CA PRO A 163 -2.47 3.66 -3.20
C PRO A 163 -3.97 3.74 -2.92
N GLY A 164 -4.36 3.35 -1.71
CA GLY A 164 -5.75 3.28 -1.28
C GLY A 164 -6.48 1.99 -1.64
N ILE A 165 -5.87 1.07 -2.38
CA ILE A 165 -6.42 -0.28 -2.60
C ILE A 165 -5.49 -1.34 -2.00
N SER A 166 -6.02 -2.18 -1.10
CA SER A 166 -5.26 -3.22 -0.42
C SER A 166 -5.23 -4.52 -1.23
N GLY A 167 -4.05 -5.07 -1.47
CA GLY A 167 -3.88 -6.34 -2.19
C GLY A 167 -4.47 -7.53 -1.45
N SER A 168 -4.34 -7.57 -0.11
CA SER A 168 -4.95 -8.60 0.73
C SER A 168 -6.47 -8.55 0.70
N LEU A 169 -7.09 -7.36 0.70
CA LEU A 169 -8.54 -7.22 0.51
C LEU A 169 -9.00 -7.74 -0.86
N VAL A 170 -8.25 -7.47 -1.92
CA VAL A 170 -8.55 -8.00 -3.25
C VAL A 170 -8.46 -9.53 -3.27
N LEU A 171 -7.47 -10.13 -2.60
CA LEU A 171 -7.37 -11.58 -2.45
C LEU A 171 -8.52 -12.19 -1.65
N ILE A 172 -9.04 -11.48 -0.65
CA ILE A 172 -10.22 -11.91 0.13
C ILE A 172 -11.47 -11.90 -0.74
N ILE A 173 -11.69 -10.82 -1.49
CA ILE A 173 -12.85 -10.71 -2.41
C ILE A 173 -12.81 -11.81 -3.48
N ILE A 174 -11.62 -12.11 -4.00
CA ILE A 174 -11.44 -13.19 -4.98
C ILE A 174 -11.59 -14.57 -4.33
N GLY A 175 -11.33 -14.71 -3.02
CA GLY A 175 -11.36 -16.00 -2.32
C GLY A 175 -10.04 -16.78 -2.43
N ALA A 176 -8.93 -16.10 -2.68
CA ALA A 176 -7.59 -16.70 -2.73
C ALA A 176 -6.79 -16.50 -1.43
N TYR A 177 -7.18 -15.52 -0.60
CA TYR A 177 -6.42 -15.10 0.58
C TYR A 177 -6.14 -16.26 1.56
N GLY A 178 -7.18 -16.95 2.05
CA GLY A 178 -7.02 -18.05 3.01
C GLY A 178 -6.12 -19.18 2.50
N THR A 179 -6.24 -19.51 1.20
CA THR A 179 -5.38 -20.52 0.56
C THR A 179 -3.91 -20.08 0.53
N ILE A 180 -3.64 -18.81 0.23
CA ILE A 180 -2.28 -18.25 0.19
C ILE A 180 -1.68 -18.17 1.60
N ILE A 181 -2.44 -17.70 2.59
CA ILE A 181 -1.99 -17.64 3.98
C ILE A 181 -1.71 -19.04 4.53
N ASN A 182 -2.57 -20.03 4.24
CA ASN A 182 -2.30 -21.42 4.58
C ASN A 182 -1.01 -21.92 3.92
N ALA A 183 -0.75 -21.57 2.66
CA ALA A 183 0.49 -21.92 1.98
C ALA A 183 1.73 -21.27 2.61
N VAL A 184 1.63 -20.05 3.15
CA VAL A 184 2.70 -19.42 3.93
C VAL A 184 2.94 -20.20 5.23
N ASN A 185 1.89 -20.47 6.00
CA ASN A 185 2.00 -21.13 7.30
C ASN A 185 2.54 -22.57 7.20
N GLU A 186 2.10 -23.31 6.17
CA GLU A 186 2.51 -24.69 5.90
C GLU A 186 3.76 -24.77 5.00
N MET A 187 4.37 -23.63 4.64
CA MET A 187 5.55 -23.53 3.77
C MET A 187 5.40 -24.30 2.43
N LYS A 188 4.20 -24.22 1.81
CA LYS A 188 3.89 -24.84 0.52
C LYS A 188 4.55 -24.06 -0.63
N LEU A 189 5.83 -24.36 -0.87
CA LEU A 189 6.68 -23.61 -1.80
C LEU A 189 6.18 -23.62 -3.25
N ASP A 190 5.51 -24.69 -3.68
CA ASP A 190 4.87 -24.79 -4.99
C ASP A 190 3.82 -23.68 -5.22
N ILE A 191 2.91 -23.48 -4.27
CA ILE A 191 1.90 -22.42 -4.30
C ILE A 191 2.58 -21.05 -4.18
N LEU A 192 3.51 -20.89 -3.23
CA LEU A 192 4.18 -19.61 -2.98
C LEU A 192 4.97 -19.12 -4.19
N ILE A 193 5.68 -20.00 -4.90
CA ILE A 193 6.42 -19.65 -6.11
C ILE A 193 5.46 -19.19 -7.21
N VAL A 194 4.35 -19.91 -7.42
CA VAL A 194 3.35 -19.57 -8.46
C VAL A 194 2.70 -18.21 -8.17
N VAL A 195 2.32 -17.96 -6.92
CA VAL A 195 1.77 -16.67 -6.49
C VAL A 195 2.82 -15.55 -6.62
N ALA A 196 4.07 -15.81 -6.22
CA ALA A 196 5.16 -14.84 -6.33
C ALA A 196 5.44 -14.44 -7.78
N ILE A 197 5.37 -15.38 -8.73
CA ILE A 197 5.45 -15.10 -10.16
C ILE A 197 4.31 -14.17 -10.59
N GLY A 198 3.08 -14.49 -10.20
CA GLY A 198 1.91 -13.64 -10.46
C GLY A 198 2.10 -12.21 -9.94
N ILE A 199 2.53 -12.08 -8.67
CA ILE A 199 2.82 -10.80 -8.02
C ILE A 199 3.90 -10.02 -8.78
N ALA A 200 5.00 -10.67 -9.16
CA ALA A 200 6.08 -10.02 -9.89
C ALA A 200 5.59 -9.44 -11.22
N PHE A 201 4.86 -10.23 -12.01
CA PHE A 201 4.28 -9.76 -13.28
C PHE A 201 3.27 -8.64 -13.09
N GLY A 202 2.43 -8.71 -12.06
CA GLY A 202 1.45 -7.66 -11.77
C GLY A 202 2.11 -6.35 -11.33
N ILE A 203 3.12 -6.41 -10.45
CA ILE A 203 3.94 -5.25 -10.06
C ILE A 203 4.59 -4.59 -11.28
N ILE A 204 5.22 -5.39 -12.14
CA ILE A 204 5.89 -4.87 -13.34
C ILE A 204 4.89 -4.22 -14.29
N THR A 205 3.75 -4.87 -14.53
CA THR A 205 2.74 -4.36 -15.47
C THR A 205 2.10 -3.09 -14.93
N MET A 206 1.65 -3.10 -13.68
CA MET A 206 0.96 -1.97 -13.07
C MET A 206 1.90 -0.78 -12.85
N SER A 207 3.17 -1.00 -12.50
CA SER A 207 4.14 0.09 -12.39
C SER A 207 4.34 0.84 -13.71
N LYS A 208 4.27 0.17 -14.87
CA LYS A 208 4.33 0.81 -16.19
C LYS A 208 3.08 1.63 -16.47
N VAL A 209 1.91 1.06 -16.15
CA VAL A 209 0.61 1.75 -16.30
C VAL A 209 0.59 3.02 -15.45
N ILE A 210 0.94 2.92 -14.17
CA ILE A 210 0.98 4.07 -13.26
C ILE A 210 2.03 5.09 -13.71
N LYS A 211 3.23 4.66 -14.11
CA LYS A 211 4.24 5.58 -14.64
C LYS A 211 3.71 6.36 -15.85
N PHE A 212 3.02 5.69 -16.78
CA PHE A 212 2.43 6.34 -17.95
C PHE A 212 1.41 7.42 -17.54
N PHE A 213 0.50 7.09 -16.62
CA PHE A 213 -0.50 8.03 -16.14
C PHE A 213 0.10 9.19 -15.33
N LEU A 214 1.09 8.93 -14.48
CA LEU A 214 1.81 9.98 -13.73
C LEU A 214 2.58 10.93 -14.64
N THR A 215 3.08 10.48 -15.80
CA THR A 215 3.83 11.35 -16.73
C THR A 215 2.95 12.08 -17.75
N HIS A 216 1.86 11.48 -18.22
CA HIS A 216 1.01 12.07 -19.26
C HIS A 216 -0.26 12.73 -18.70
N TYR A 217 -0.75 12.27 -17.56
CA TYR A 217 -2.00 12.70 -16.93
C TYR A 217 -1.81 12.99 -15.44
N THR A 218 -0.71 13.67 -15.09
CA THR A 218 -0.22 13.85 -13.71
C THR A 218 -1.32 14.28 -12.74
N TYR A 219 -2.02 15.40 -13.01
CA TYR A 219 -3.03 15.94 -12.10
C TYR A 219 -4.28 15.05 -11.99
N ALA A 220 -4.70 14.44 -13.10
CA ALA A 220 -5.82 13.49 -13.10
C ALA A 220 -5.48 12.23 -12.29
N THR A 221 -4.24 11.75 -12.42
CA THR A 221 -3.74 10.59 -11.67
C THR A 221 -3.67 10.90 -10.18
N TYR A 222 -3.13 12.06 -9.79
CA TYR A 222 -3.15 12.49 -8.40
C TYR A 222 -4.56 12.65 -7.85
N ALA A 223 -5.51 13.18 -8.63
CA ALA A 223 -6.90 13.28 -8.20
C ALA A 223 -7.51 11.90 -7.89
N VAL A 224 -7.28 10.90 -8.76
CA VAL A 224 -7.72 9.52 -8.51
C VAL A 224 -7.01 8.93 -7.29
N VAL A 225 -5.68 9.06 -7.17
CA VAL A 225 -4.90 8.55 -6.03
C VAL A 225 -5.37 9.16 -4.71
N ILE A 226 -5.57 10.47 -4.65
CA ILE A 226 -6.12 11.16 -3.48
C ILE A 226 -7.52 10.60 -3.16
N GLY A 227 -8.36 10.44 -4.18
CA GLY A 227 -9.69 9.84 -4.04
C GLY A 227 -9.63 8.44 -3.42
N LEU A 228 -8.76 7.57 -3.94
CA LEU A 228 -8.58 6.21 -3.42
C LEU A 228 -8.08 6.22 -1.96
N VAL A 229 -7.12 7.07 -1.63
CA VAL A 229 -6.61 7.22 -0.25
C VAL A 229 -7.72 7.71 0.69
N ILE A 230 -8.55 8.67 0.26
CA ILE A 230 -9.73 9.10 1.03
C ILE A 230 -10.74 7.96 1.17
N GLY A 231 -11.01 7.21 0.11
CA GLY A 231 -11.93 6.07 0.15
C GLY A 231 -11.46 4.96 1.09
N SER A 232 -10.15 4.72 1.20
CA SER A 232 -9.60 3.74 2.15
C SER A 232 -9.84 4.10 3.62
N ILE A 233 -10.07 5.38 3.95
CA ILE A 233 -10.46 5.80 5.31
C ILE A 233 -11.75 5.08 5.71
N TYR A 234 -12.71 4.97 4.79
CA TYR A 234 -13.96 4.26 5.05
C TYR A 234 -13.74 2.77 5.29
N VAL A 235 -12.87 2.13 4.49
CA VAL A 235 -12.56 0.69 4.61
C VAL A 235 -11.91 0.35 5.95
N ILE A 236 -11.05 1.23 6.46
CA ILE A 236 -10.29 0.98 7.71
C ILE A 236 -11.08 1.41 8.95
N TYR A 237 -12.06 2.31 8.82
CA TYR A 237 -12.75 2.91 9.95
C TYR A 237 -13.49 1.87 10.81
N PRO A 238 -13.11 1.71 12.10
CA PRO A 238 -13.68 0.65 12.95
C PRO A 238 -15.04 1.00 13.57
N GLY A 239 -15.56 2.21 13.32
CA GLY A 239 -16.66 2.77 14.11
C GLY A 239 -16.17 3.56 15.33
N LEU A 240 -17.12 4.03 16.14
CA LEU A 240 -16.81 4.79 17.36
C LEU A 240 -16.57 3.85 18.55
N PRO A 241 -15.54 4.10 19.38
CA PRO A 241 -15.36 3.36 20.62
C PRO A 241 -16.56 3.54 21.55
N ILE A 242 -16.88 2.49 22.32
CA ILE A 242 -18.04 2.48 23.21
C ILE A 242 -17.66 2.98 24.62
N ASP A 243 -16.42 2.71 25.03
CA ASP A 243 -15.90 2.97 26.37
C ASP A 243 -14.83 4.08 26.40
N LEU A 244 -14.63 4.68 27.57
CA LEU A 244 -13.68 5.77 27.75
C LEU A 244 -12.24 5.35 27.44
N THR A 245 -11.84 4.13 27.80
CA THR A 245 -10.50 3.62 27.53
C THR A 245 -10.29 3.46 26.03
N GLY A 246 -11.26 2.88 25.32
CA GLY A 246 -11.25 2.81 23.86
C GLY A 246 -11.12 4.17 23.18
N TRP A 247 -11.84 5.19 23.66
CA TRP A 247 -11.70 6.58 23.19
C TRP A 247 -10.31 7.16 23.43
N LEU A 248 -9.76 7.01 24.64
CA LEU A 248 -8.44 7.53 25.00
C LEU A 248 -7.32 6.86 24.19
N LEU A 249 -7.33 5.53 24.11
CA LEU A 249 -6.33 4.76 23.37
C LEU A 249 -6.41 5.05 21.88
N SER A 250 -7.61 5.03 21.29
CA SER A 250 -7.81 5.33 19.88
C SER A 250 -7.45 6.77 19.53
N GLY A 251 -7.78 7.73 20.40
CA GLY A 251 -7.38 9.13 20.22
C GLY A 251 -5.86 9.29 20.28
N LEU A 252 -5.20 8.64 21.23
CA LEU A 252 -3.73 8.65 21.35
C LEU A 252 -3.08 8.06 20.11
N THR A 253 -3.50 6.86 19.68
CA THR A 253 -2.90 6.19 18.52
C THR A 253 -3.18 6.93 17.22
N PHE A 254 -4.35 7.54 17.07
CA PHE A 254 -4.67 8.42 15.95
C PHE A 254 -3.71 9.62 15.88
N LEU A 255 -3.49 10.32 17.01
CA LEU A 255 -2.56 11.44 17.08
C LEU A 255 -1.12 11.00 16.82
N LEU A 256 -0.71 9.82 17.30
CA LEU A 256 0.59 9.23 16.99
C LEU A 256 0.72 8.97 15.49
N GLY A 257 -0.30 8.39 14.84
CA GLY A 257 -0.32 8.18 13.40
C GLY A 257 -0.20 9.49 12.61
N LEU A 258 -0.96 10.51 12.99
CA LEU A 258 -0.86 11.85 12.39
C LEU A 258 0.54 12.45 12.56
N ALA A 259 1.11 12.37 13.77
CA ALA A 259 2.43 12.90 14.06
C ALA A 259 3.51 12.20 13.22
N VAL A 260 3.45 10.87 13.10
CA VAL A 260 4.37 10.09 12.27
C VAL A 260 4.26 10.50 10.80
N ALA A 261 3.04 10.58 10.24
CA ALA A 261 2.85 11.02 8.86
C ALA A 261 3.36 12.44 8.62
N TYR A 262 3.12 13.36 9.57
CA TYR A 262 3.61 14.73 9.47
C TYR A 262 5.14 14.82 9.52
N MET A 263 5.78 14.07 10.42
CA MET A 263 7.25 14.01 10.51
C MET A 263 7.86 13.46 9.22
N LEU A 264 7.30 12.37 8.68
CA LEU A 264 7.77 11.76 7.44
C LEU A 264 7.57 12.69 6.23
N GLY A 265 6.42 13.37 6.15
CA GLY A 265 6.13 14.35 5.09
C GLY A 265 7.08 15.54 5.09
N GLN A 266 7.55 16.01 6.27
CA GLN A 266 8.54 17.09 6.36
C GLN A 266 9.95 16.67 5.91
N MET A 267 10.36 15.44 6.23
CA MET A 267 11.70 14.95 5.87
C MET A 267 11.89 14.90 4.36
N GLU A 268 10.84 14.51 3.63
CA GLU A 268 10.91 14.42 2.19
C GLU A 268 10.87 15.80 1.50
N PHE A 269 10.07 16.74 2.01
CA PHE A 269 10.06 18.12 1.54
C PHE A 269 11.46 18.77 1.63
N LYS A 270 12.23 18.43 2.67
CA LYS A 270 13.63 18.87 2.82
C LYS A 270 14.57 18.20 1.81
N GLU A 271 14.45 16.89 1.58
CA GLU A 271 15.29 16.18 0.58
C GLU A 271 15.07 16.76 -0.84
N THR A 272 13.82 17.08 -1.23
CA THR A 272 13.53 17.68 -2.55
C THR A 272 14.23 19.03 -2.74
N ILE A 273 14.21 19.91 -1.73
CA ILE A 273 14.87 21.22 -1.77
C ILE A 273 16.39 21.08 -1.88
N THR A 274 16.99 20.16 -1.12
CA THR A 274 18.46 19.96 -1.15
C THR A 274 18.96 19.39 -2.49
N THR A 275 18.17 18.51 -3.12
CA THR A 275 18.57 17.89 -4.40
C THR A 275 18.57 18.91 -5.54
N ASP A 276 17.59 19.81 -5.56
CA ASP A 276 17.47 20.88 -6.57
C ASP A 276 18.56 21.96 -6.42
N THR A 277 19.05 22.20 -5.21
CA THR A 277 20.22 23.09 -5.01
C THR A 277 21.56 22.46 -5.39
N SER A 278 21.63 21.12 -5.49
CA SER A 278 22.85 20.39 -5.85
C SER A 278 23.00 20.15 -7.35
N SER A 279 21.90 20.17 -8.12
CA SER A 279 21.90 20.10 -9.59
C SER A 279 22.25 21.44 -10.27
N ILE A 280 22.31 22.52 -9.49
CA ILE A 280 22.66 23.88 -9.93
C ILE A 280 24.17 24.17 -9.69
N LYS A 281 24.95 23.20 -9.19
CA LYS A 281 26.40 23.33 -8.98
C LYS A 281 27.22 22.41 -9.88
#